data_AF-A0A961NEG4-F1
#
_entry.id   AF-A0A961NEG4-F1
#
_cell.length_a   1.000
_cell.length_b   1.000
_cell.length_c   1.000
_cell.angle_alpha   90.00
_cell.angle_beta   90.00
_cell.angle_gamma   90.00
#
_symmetry.space_group_name_H-M   'P 1'
#
loop_
_entity.id
_entity.type
_entity.pdbx_description
1 polymer ?
#
loop_
_entity_poly.entity_id
_entity_poly.type
_entity_poly.pdbx_seq_one_letter_code
_entity_poly.pdbx_strand_id
1 'polypeptide(L)'
;MKFTLSWLKDHLDTDEPLDKLADRLTMIGLEVEHIEDKARLLAPFTIARVISAEQHPNADRLRVCMVETGNGDAPVQVVCGAPNARAGLTSVFSAPGTYIPGKDITLGVGTIRGVESRGMLCSAAELMISDDHDGIIELPADAPVGARYADWAGL
;
A
#
# COMPACT_ATOMS: atom_id res chain seq x y z
N MET A 1 3.76 -22.66 8.20
CA MET A 1 3.60 -21.57 9.20
C MET A 1 4.33 -20.35 8.67
N LYS A 2 3.80 -19.13 8.82
CA LYS A 2 4.48 -17.89 8.41
C LYS A 2 4.82 -17.05 9.65
N PHE A 3 5.97 -16.39 9.64
CA PHE A 3 6.39 -15.43 10.66
C PHE A 3 7.34 -14.40 10.03
N THR A 4 7.56 -13.27 10.70
CA THR A 4 8.44 -12.21 10.19
C THR A 4 9.88 -12.40 10.68
N LEU A 5 10.85 -11.94 9.89
CA LEU A 5 12.26 -11.95 10.31
C LEU A 5 12.50 -11.08 11.55
N SER A 6 11.81 -9.94 11.66
CA SER A 6 11.87 -9.07 12.84
C SER A 6 11.46 -9.81 14.11
N TRP A 7 10.33 -10.51 14.08
CA TRP A 7 9.87 -11.31 15.22
C TRP A 7 10.87 -12.41 15.58
N LEU A 8 11.47 -13.09 14.59
CA LEU A 8 12.51 -14.08 14.87
C LEU A 8 13.70 -13.45 15.60
N LYS A 9 14.13 -12.25 15.18
CA LYS A 9 15.26 -11.53 15.78
C LYS A 9 14.98 -11.02 17.19
N ASP A 10 13.72 -10.81 17.57
CA ASP A 10 13.36 -10.52 18.97
C ASP A 10 13.71 -11.69 19.92
N HIS A 11 13.85 -12.90 19.38
CA HIS A 11 14.16 -14.12 20.11
C HIS A 11 15.54 -14.73 19.75
N LEU A 12 16.23 -14.17 18.76
CA LEU A 12 17.47 -14.70 18.21
C LEU A 12 18.47 -13.57 17.96
N ASP A 13 19.52 -13.51 18.78
CA ASP A 13 20.62 -12.58 18.61
C ASP A 13 21.58 -13.09 17.51
N THR A 14 21.55 -12.46 16.34
CA THR A 14 22.36 -12.84 15.18
C THR A 14 22.47 -11.73 14.13
N ASP A 15 23.66 -11.64 13.52
CA ASP A 15 23.96 -10.79 12.36
C ASP A 15 24.06 -11.58 11.05
N GLU A 16 23.76 -12.89 11.07
CA GLU A 16 23.82 -13.71 9.85
C GLU A 16 22.77 -13.24 8.82
N PRO A 17 23.11 -13.26 7.52
CA PRO A 17 22.19 -12.89 6.46
C PRO A 17 21.02 -13.90 6.35
N LEU A 18 19.90 -13.43 5.78
CA LEU A 18 18.63 -14.16 5.72
C LEU A 18 18.74 -15.51 5.01
N ASP A 19 19.54 -15.60 3.95
CA ASP A 19 19.83 -16.83 3.21
C ASP A 19 20.43 -17.90 4.12
N LYS A 20 21.45 -17.54 4.90
CA LYS A 20 22.05 -18.46 5.88
C LYS A 20 21.08 -18.85 7.00
N LEU A 21 20.23 -17.94 7.45
CA LEU A 21 19.21 -18.25 8.45
C LEU A 21 18.21 -19.28 7.90
N ALA A 22 17.77 -19.12 6.65
CA ALA A 22 16.87 -20.05 5.98
C ALA A 22 17.50 -21.43 5.78
N ASP A 23 18.78 -21.47 5.37
CA ASP A 23 19.55 -22.72 5.26
C ASP A 23 19.67 -23.41 6.62
N ARG A 24 19.99 -22.67 7.69
CA ARG A 24 20.11 -23.21 9.04
C ARG A 24 18.80 -23.76 9.58
N LEU A 25 17.69 -23.05 9.38
CA LEU A 25 16.36 -23.54 9.73
C LEU A 25 16.08 -24.89 9.03
N THR A 26 16.35 -24.96 7.73
CA THR A 26 16.15 -26.18 6.94
C THR A 26 17.04 -27.32 7.45
N MET A 27 18.31 -27.05 7.77
CA MET A 27 19.25 -28.05 8.30
C MET A 27 18.83 -28.64 9.66
N ILE A 28 18.11 -27.88 10.49
CA ILE A 28 17.60 -28.36 11.79
C ILE A 28 16.20 -28.97 11.69
N GLY A 29 15.68 -29.18 10.48
CA GLY A 29 14.38 -29.80 10.23
C GLY A 29 13.20 -28.83 10.15
N LEU A 30 13.45 -27.52 10.10
CA LEU A 30 12.45 -26.47 9.87
C LEU A 30 12.56 -25.98 8.43
N GLU A 31 11.99 -26.73 7.49
CA GLU A 31 12.06 -26.41 6.06
C GLU A 31 11.47 -25.02 5.74
N VAL A 32 12.24 -24.22 5.01
CA VAL A 32 11.82 -22.90 4.53
C VAL A 32 11.40 -23.02 3.07
N GLU A 33 10.09 -23.17 2.84
CA GLU A 33 9.53 -23.32 1.49
C GLU A 33 9.59 -22.02 0.68
N HIS A 34 9.37 -20.86 1.33
CA HIS A 34 9.30 -19.58 0.64
C HIS A 34 9.70 -18.41 1.56
N ILE A 35 10.34 -17.39 0.96
CA ILE A 35 10.69 -16.12 1.58
C ILE A 35 10.02 -15.01 0.77
N GLU A 36 9.18 -14.21 1.42
CA GLU A 36 8.44 -13.10 0.83
C GLU A 36 9.03 -11.77 1.31
N ASP A 37 9.59 -10.98 0.38
CA ASP A 37 10.07 -9.62 0.66
C ASP A 37 8.94 -8.60 0.44
N LYS A 38 8.22 -8.30 1.53
CA LYS A 38 7.13 -7.32 1.51
C LYS A 38 7.62 -5.89 1.23
N ALA A 39 8.83 -5.53 1.66
CA ALA A 39 9.38 -4.19 1.42
C ALA A 39 9.58 -3.95 -0.07
N ARG A 40 10.14 -4.94 -0.77
CA ARG A 40 10.31 -4.89 -2.23
C ARG A 40 8.97 -4.88 -2.95
N LEU A 41 8.00 -5.67 -2.51
CA LEU A 41 6.66 -5.69 -3.11
C LEU A 41 5.95 -4.35 -2.98
N LEU A 42 6.10 -3.68 -1.83
CA LEU A 42 5.43 -2.43 -1.50
C LEU A 42 6.27 -1.16 -1.80
N ALA A 43 7.45 -1.34 -2.38
CA ALA A 43 8.36 -0.26 -2.78
C ALA A 43 7.73 0.85 -3.65
N PRO A 44 6.78 0.58 -4.57
CA PRO A 44 6.21 1.63 -5.41
C PRO A 44 5.15 2.51 -4.74
N PHE A 45 4.66 2.11 -3.56
CA PHE A 45 3.55 2.79 -2.91
C PHE A 45 4.03 3.96 -2.05
N THR A 46 3.30 5.05 -2.09
CA THR A 46 3.65 6.30 -1.37
C THR A 46 2.51 6.74 -0.46
N ILE A 47 2.86 7.52 0.56
CA ILE A 47 1.89 8.14 1.46
C ILE A 47 1.33 9.38 0.77
N ALA A 48 0.01 9.53 0.79
CA ALA A 48 -0.69 10.63 0.16
C ALA A 48 -1.82 11.16 1.04
N ARG A 49 -2.24 12.39 0.78
CA ARG A 49 -3.32 13.04 1.52
C ARG A 49 -4.45 13.43 0.59
N VAL A 50 -5.67 13.10 0.97
CA VAL A 50 -6.88 13.53 0.26
C VAL A 50 -7.14 15.00 0.60
N ILE A 51 -7.01 15.89 -0.38
CA ILE A 51 -7.29 17.32 -0.23
C ILE A 51 -8.80 17.56 -0.26
N SER A 52 -9.49 16.98 -1.24
CA SER A 52 -10.94 17.05 -1.38
C SER A 52 -11.51 15.70 -1.82
N ALA A 53 -12.77 15.44 -1.49
CA ALA A 53 -13.49 14.23 -1.86
C ALA A 53 -14.95 14.57 -2.15
N GLU A 54 -15.28 14.74 -3.43
CA GLU A 54 -16.60 15.16 -3.89
C GLU A 54 -17.39 13.97 -4.43
N GLN A 55 -18.73 14.06 -4.38
CA GLN A 55 -19.59 13.02 -4.95
C GLN A 55 -19.33 12.90 -6.45
N HIS A 56 -19.19 11.68 -6.95
CA HIS A 56 -18.98 11.47 -8.37
C HIS A 56 -20.25 11.84 -9.18
N PRO A 57 -20.16 12.65 -10.25
CA PRO A 57 -21.32 13.20 -10.95
C PRO A 57 -22.20 12.13 -11.60
N ASN A 58 -21.59 11.00 -11.99
CA ASN A 58 -22.27 9.91 -12.69
C ASN A 58 -22.36 8.59 -11.87
N ALA A 59 -22.15 8.64 -10.54
CA ALA A 59 -22.21 7.44 -9.69
C ALA A 59 -22.42 7.77 -8.21
N ASP A 60 -23.35 7.08 -7.54
CA ASP A 60 -23.71 7.35 -6.15
C ASP A 60 -22.69 6.82 -5.13
N ARG A 61 -21.97 5.75 -5.50
CA ARG A 61 -21.01 5.06 -4.62
C ARG A 61 -19.55 5.43 -4.84
N LEU A 62 -19.27 6.37 -5.75
CA LEU A 62 -17.92 6.80 -6.06
C LEU A 62 -17.72 8.24 -5.62
N ARG A 63 -16.48 8.57 -5.28
CA ARG A 63 -16.02 9.92 -5.01
C ARG A 63 -14.92 10.30 -5.99
N VAL A 64 -14.88 11.56 -6.37
CA VAL A 64 -13.75 12.16 -7.08
C VAL A 64 -12.89 12.84 -6.03
N CYS A 65 -11.70 12.30 -5.82
CA CYS A 65 -10.76 12.79 -4.83
C CYS A 65 -9.63 13.56 -5.50
N MET A 66 -9.25 14.71 -4.95
CA MET A 66 -7.98 15.36 -5.28
C MET A 66 -6.96 14.95 -4.23
N VAL A 67 -5.85 14.36 -4.66
CA VAL A 67 -4.87 13.70 -3.78
C VAL A 67 -3.50 14.36 -3.91
N GLU A 68 -2.95 14.81 -2.79
CA GLU A 68 -1.58 15.29 -2.67
C GLU A 68 -0.64 14.08 -2.49
N THR A 69 0.24 13.85 -3.47
CA THR A 69 1.14 12.68 -3.49
C THR A 69 2.57 13.03 -3.13
N GLY A 70 2.90 14.30 -2.90
CA GLY A 70 4.23 14.78 -2.59
C GLY A 70 4.27 16.30 -2.42
N ASN A 71 5.26 16.80 -1.68
CA ASN A 71 5.41 18.23 -1.43
C ASN A 71 5.83 18.97 -2.72
N GLY A 72 4.90 19.73 -3.30
CA GLY A 72 5.16 20.60 -4.47
C GLY A 72 4.61 20.06 -5.80
N ASP A 73 4.14 18.82 -5.83
CA ASP A 73 3.45 18.27 -7.00
C ASP A 73 2.00 18.76 -7.05
N ALA A 74 1.47 18.89 -8.27
CA ALA A 74 0.06 19.21 -8.45
C ALA A 74 -0.82 18.05 -7.95
N PRO A 75 -1.93 18.33 -7.24
CA PRO A 75 -2.85 17.29 -6.80
C PRO A 75 -3.34 16.41 -7.95
N VAL A 76 -3.41 15.11 -7.70
CA VAL A 76 -3.81 14.09 -8.66
C VAL A 76 -5.28 13.74 -8.46
N GLN A 77 -6.06 13.70 -9.55
CA GLN A 77 -7.45 13.25 -9.50
C GLN A 77 -7.51 11.72 -9.43
N VAL A 78 -8.20 11.20 -8.41
CA VAL A 78 -8.39 9.77 -8.18
C VAL A 78 -9.87 9.50 -7.93
N VAL A 79 -10.47 8.60 -8.71
CA VAL A 79 -11.82 8.12 -8.42
C VAL A 79 -11.72 7.00 -7.40
N CYS A 80 -12.33 7.18 -6.24
CA CYS A 80 -12.30 6.22 -5.14
C CYS A 80 -13.72 5.74 -4.79
N GLY A 81 -13.90 4.43 -4.63
CA GLY A 81 -15.17 3.83 -4.20
C GLY A 81 -15.24 3.46 -2.72
N ALA A 82 -14.15 3.69 -1.96
CA ALA A 82 -14.11 3.30 -0.56
C ALA A 82 -15.01 4.20 0.30
N PRO A 83 -15.77 3.63 1.25
CA PRO A 83 -16.74 4.38 2.05
C PRO A 83 -16.09 5.41 2.96
N ASN A 84 -14.82 5.19 3.36
CA ASN A 84 -14.06 6.05 4.24
C ASN A 84 -13.29 7.19 3.52
N ALA A 85 -13.35 7.27 2.20
CA ALA A 85 -12.68 8.32 1.42
C ALA A 85 -13.28 9.70 1.71
N ARG A 86 -12.47 10.59 2.31
CA ARG A 86 -12.88 11.93 2.76
C ARG A 86 -11.72 12.91 2.76
N ALA A 87 -12.01 14.20 2.67
CA ALA A 87 -11.00 15.26 2.78
C ALA A 87 -10.25 15.17 4.12
N GLY A 88 -8.93 15.41 4.08
CA GLY A 88 -8.02 15.34 5.21
C GLY A 88 -7.50 13.94 5.54
N LEU A 89 -8.01 12.87 4.89
CA LEU A 89 -7.53 11.51 5.12
C LEU A 89 -6.11 11.32 4.55
N THR A 90 -5.19 10.85 5.38
CA THR A 90 -3.88 10.36 4.92
C THR A 90 -3.98 8.86 4.65
N SER A 91 -3.55 8.43 3.47
CA SER A 91 -3.73 7.06 2.95
C SER A 91 -2.52 6.65 2.11
N VAL A 92 -2.50 5.39 1.68
CA VAL A 92 -1.51 4.89 0.71
C VAL A 92 -2.02 5.11 -0.72
N PHE A 93 -1.13 5.59 -1.58
CA PHE A 93 -1.37 5.90 -2.98
C PHE A 93 -0.51 5.05 -3.91
N SER A 94 -1.11 4.70 -5.04
CA SER A 94 -0.49 4.00 -6.15
C SER A 94 -0.63 4.80 -7.44
N ALA A 95 0.52 5.12 -8.05
CA ALA A 95 0.58 5.87 -9.30
C ALA A 95 0.32 4.96 -10.51
N PRO A 96 -0.13 5.51 -11.65
CA PRO A 96 -0.19 4.75 -12.91
C PRO A 96 1.17 4.11 -13.24
N GLY A 97 1.14 2.87 -13.72
CA GLY A 97 2.31 2.01 -13.93
C GLY A 97 2.65 1.11 -12.74
N THR A 98 2.03 1.32 -11.57
CA THR A 98 2.27 0.49 -10.38
C THR A 98 1.51 -0.83 -10.45
N TYR A 99 2.17 -1.92 -10.11
CA TYR A 99 1.54 -3.24 -9.94
C TYR A 99 0.85 -3.34 -8.57
N ILE A 100 -0.42 -3.75 -8.56
CA ILE A 100 -1.25 -3.94 -7.37
C ILE A 100 -1.32 -5.43 -7.03
N PRO A 101 -0.63 -5.90 -5.98
CA PRO A 101 -0.49 -7.33 -5.73
C PRO A 101 -1.81 -8.03 -5.39
N GLY A 102 -2.65 -7.43 -4.54
CA GLY A 102 -3.91 -8.06 -4.13
C GLY A 102 -4.97 -8.16 -5.24
N LYS A 103 -4.74 -7.51 -6.39
CA LYS A 103 -5.64 -7.57 -7.57
C LYS A 103 -4.99 -8.22 -8.79
N ASP A 104 -3.70 -8.50 -8.75
CA ASP A 104 -2.91 -8.97 -9.88
C ASP A 104 -3.07 -8.11 -11.16
N ILE A 105 -3.00 -6.79 -11.01
CA ILE A 105 -3.12 -5.84 -12.12
C ILE A 105 -2.03 -4.77 -12.08
N THR A 106 -1.65 -4.25 -13.25
CA THR A 106 -0.86 -3.01 -13.34
C THR A 106 -1.80 -1.83 -13.58
N LEU A 107 -1.68 -0.80 -12.76
CA LEU A 107 -2.55 0.36 -12.81
C LEU A 107 -2.27 1.20 -14.08
N GLY A 108 -3.31 1.59 -14.81
CA GLY A 108 -3.22 2.53 -15.91
C GLY A 108 -3.95 3.83 -15.59
N VAL A 109 -3.74 4.86 -16.42
CA VAL A 109 -4.68 6.00 -16.44
C VAL A 109 -5.95 5.53 -17.13
N GLY A 110 -7.10 5.72 -16.49
CA GLY A 110 -8.38 5.25 -17.00
C GLY A 110 -9.50 6.22 -16.72
N THR A 111 -10.61 6.06 -17.45
CA THR A 111 -11.81 6.85 -17.24
C THR A 111 -12.88 5.98 -16.60
N ILE A 112 -13.30 6.34 -15.39
CA ILE A 112 -14.34 5.65 -14.63
C ILE A 112 -15.62 6.49 -14.74
N ARG A 113 -16.65 5.94 -15.41
CA ARG A 113 -17.96 6.61 -15.55
C ARG A 113 -17.85 8.07 -16.07
N GLY A 114 -16.93 8.31 -17.00
CA GLY A 114 -16.72 9.62 -17.63
C GLY A 114 -15.77 10.56 -16.87
N VAL A 115 -15.24 10.17 -15.71
CA VAL A 115 -14.24 10.94 -14.95
C VAL A 115 -12.91 10.23 -15.00
N GLU A 116 -11.84 10.95 -15.32
CA GLU A 116 -10.48 10.41 -15.36
C GLU A 116 -9.97 10.06 -13.95
N SER A 117 -9.27 8.94 -13.81
CA SER A 117 -8.58 8.55 -12.58
C SER A 117 -7.11 8.30 -12.90
N ARG A 118 -6.23 9.04 -12.22
CA ARG A 118 -4.77 9.01 -12.40
C ARG A 118 -4.06 8.34 -11.24
N GLY A 119 -4.66 7.28 -10.70
CA GLY A 119 -4.10 6.54 -9.57
C GLY A 119 -5.17 5.78 -8.81
N MET A 120 -4.75 5.23 -7.67
CA MET A 120 -5.60 4.47 -6.75
C MET A 120 -5.16 4.75 -5.31
N LEU A 121 -6.13 4.96 -4.42
CA LEU A 121 -5.91 4.89 -2.97
C LEU A 121 -6.12 3.44 -2.55
N CYS A 122 -5.19 2.87 -1.80
CA CYS A 122 -5.12 1.42 -1.59
C CYS A 122 -5.70 0.96 -0.25
N SER A 123 -6.37 -0.20 -0.25
CA SER A 123 -6.77 -0.94 0.95
C SER A 123 -5.66 -1.88 1.44
N ALA A 124 -5.81 -2.41 2.66
CA ALA A 124 -4.86 -3.38 3.20
C ALA A 124 -4.85 -4.69 2.40
N ALA A 125 -6.01 -5.13 1.91
CA ALA A 125 -6.13 -6.30 1.02
C ALA A 125 -5.42 -6.09 -0.33
N GLU A 126 -5.54 -4.90 -0.92
CA GLU A 126 -4.88 -4.59 -2.19
C GLU A 126 -3.35 -4.62 -2.09
N LEU A 127 -2.80 -4.34 -0.89
CA LEU A 127 -1.37 -4.41 -0.59
C LEU A 127 -0.93 -5.76 0.01
N MET A 128 -1.82 -6.75 0.14
CA MET A 128 -1.54 -8.03 0.81
C MET A 128 -0.97 -7.88 2.23
N ILE A 129 -1.44 -6.87 2.96
CA ILE A 129 -1.07 -6.64 4.36
C ILE A 129 -2.01 -7.40 5.29
N SER A 130 -3.31 -7.34 5.00
CA SER A 130 -4.40 -7.97 5.75
C SER A 130 -5.53 -8.33 4.79
N ASP A 131 -6.42 -9.22 5.20
CA ASP A 131 -7.67 -9.52 4.48
C ASP A 131 -8.75 -8.44 4.72
N ASP A 132 -8.39 -7.22 5.11
CA ASP A 132 -9.36 -6.13 5.31
C ASP A 132 -9.70 -5.43 3.98
N HIS A 133 -10.99 -5.42 3.65
CA HIS A 133 -11.56 -4.83 2.44
C HIS A 133 -12.65 -3.79 2.73
N ASP A 134 -12.79 -3.33 3.97
CA ASP A 134 -13.84 -2.37 4.37
C ASP A 134 -13.56 -0.94 3.87
N GLY A 135 -12.32 -0.62 3.49
CA GLY A 135 -11.95 0.69 2.97
C GLY A 135 -10.48 0.82 2.59
N ILE A 136 -10.08 2.06 2.26
CA ILE A 136 -8.67 2.40 2.04
C ILE A 136 -7.93 2.53 3.37
N ILE A 137 -6.62 2.30 3.36
CA ILE A 137 -5.77 2.39 4.56
C ILE A 137 -5.84 3.80 5.13
N GLU A 138 -6.18 3.91 6.40
CA GLU A 138 -6.17 5.17 7.14
C GLU A 138 -4.88 5.26 7.97
N LEU A 139 -4.03 6.22 7.61
CA LEU A 139 -2.77 6.49 8.29
C LEU A 139 -2.94 7.67 9.27
N PRO A 140 -2.06 7.77 10.29
CA PRO A 140 -1.97 8.96 11.13
C PRO A 140 -1.83 10.24 10.29
N ALA A 141 -2.44 11.33 10.75
CA ALA A 141 -2.46 12.60 10.03
C ALA A 141 -1.08 13.24 9.85
N ASP A 142 -0.12 12.88 10.71
CA ASP A 142 1.29 13.31 10.67
C ASP A 142 2.18 12.40 9.79
N ALA A 143 1.63 11.37 9.15
CA ALA A 143 2.38 10.54 8.23
C ALA A 143 2.91 11.37 7.04
N PRO A 144 4.21 11.22 6.68
CA PRO A 144 4.88 12.11 5.76
C PRO A 144 4.42 11.89 4.31
N VAL A 145 3.63 12.81 3.78
CA VAL A 145 3.15 12.79 2.39
C VAL A 145 4.34 12.78 1.41
N GLY A 146 4.27 11.89 0.42
CA GLY A 146 5.32 11.62 -0.57
C GLY A 146 6.38 10.62 -0.13
N ALA A 147 6.44 10.24 1.15
CA ALA A 147 7.34 9.19 1.59
C ALA A 147 6.88 7.82 1.08
N ARG A 148 7.83 6.90 0.94
CA ARG A 148 7.56 5.51 0.59
C ARG A 148 6.84 4.84 1.76
N TYR A 149 5.74 4.14 1.45
CA TYR A 149 4.93 3.50 2.47
C TYR A 149 5.69 2.38 3.19
N ALA A 150 6.43 1.54 2.45
CA ALA A 150 7.20 0.44 3.01
C ALA A 150 8.19 0.92 4.09
N ASP A 151 8.98 1.95 3.78
CA ASP A 151 9.96 2.54 4.69
C ASP A 151 9.29 3.09 5.96
N TRP A 152 8.14 3.78 5.82
CA TRP A 152 7.39 4.32 6.96
C TRP A 152 6.76 3.21 7.82
N ALA A 153 6.28 2.13 7.20
CA ALA A 153 5.69 0.98 7.87
C ALA A 153 6.72 0.08 8.56
N GLY A 154 8.02 0.36 8.40
CA GLY A 154 9.11 -0.44 8.97
C GLY A 154 9.27 -1.80 8.31
N LEU A 155 8.97 -1.89 7.00
CA LEU A 155 9.12 -3.10 6.20
C LEU A 155 10.52 -3.22 5.60
#